data_AF-F2RPA9-F1
#
_entry.id   AF-F2RPA9-F1
#
_cell.length_a   1.000
_cell.length_b   1.000
_cell.length_c   1.000
_cell.angle_alpha   90.00
_cell.angle_beta   90.00
_cell.angle_gamma   90.00
#
_symmetry.space_group_name_H-M   'P 1'
#
loop_
_entity.id
_entity.type
_entity.pdbx_description
1 polymer ?
#
loop_
_entity_poly.entity_id
_entity_poly.type
_entity_poly.pdbx_seq_one_letter_code
_entity_poly.pdbx_strand_id
1 'polypeptide(L)'
;MAEGQAVYICEQIKGETPSKYPANLKPESRTKFASTEPSHSIKQEVEALLYFDKVGCTATPKLFYIQQSVQQHDLVPGSYMILIITEKVPGTSLSQFWSYDLAKCENLRCFLWMLDVIHTLKKWFTMSKITDVGL
;
A
#
# COMPACT_ATOMS: atom_id res chain seq x y z
N MET A 1 2.44 -24.76 5.86
CA MET A 1 1.31 -23.83 6.06
C MET A 1 1.89 -22.44 5.94
N ALA A 2 1.42 -21.59 5.03
CA ALA A 2 1.92 -20.23 4.86
C ALA A 2 1.22 -19.30 5.86
N GLU A 3 1.98 -18.50 6.62
CA GLU A 3 1.41 -17.47 7.49
C GLU A 3 0.98 -16.27 6.63
N GLY A 4 -0.24 -15.77 6.86
CA GLY A 4 -0.76 -14.58 6.18
C GLY A 4 -0.61 -13.33 7.04
N GLN A 5 -0.40 -12.17 6.41
CA GLN A 5 -0.49 -10.85 7.01
C GLN A 5 -1.59 -10.04 6.30
N ALA A 6 -2.37 -9.30 7.08
CA ALA A 6 -3.37 -8.37 6.58
C ALA A 6 -2.86 -6.92 6.66
N VAL A 7 -3.05 -6.17 5.58
CA VAL A 7 -2.83 -4.71 5.54
C VAL A 7 -4.16 -4.03 5.23
N TYR A 8 -4.46 -3.00 6.00
CA TYR A 8 -5.65 -2.17 5.84
C TYR A 8 -5.24 -0.84 5.23
N ILE A 9 -5.82 -0.54 4.07
CA ILE A 9 -5.59 0.74 3.41
C ILE A 9 -6.87 1.55 3.49
N CYS A 10 -6.79 2.71 4.13
CA CYS A 10 -7.84 3.71 4.18
C CYS A 10 -7.24 5.09 3.89
N GLU A 11 -8.01 5.95 3.24
CA GLU A 11 -7.58 7.33 3.02
C GLU A 11 -7.66 8.12 4.33
N GLN A 12 -6.50 8.52 4.85
CA GLN A 12 -6.43 9.50 5.93
C GLN A 12 -6.61 10.91 5.36
N ILE A 13 -7.55 11.64 5.96
CA ILE A 13 -7.82 13.05 5.65
C ILE A 13 -6.54 13.85 5.93
N LYS A 14 -6.12 14.71 4.99
CA LYS A 14 -4.99 15.64 5.17
C LYS A 14 -5.22 16.53 6.40
N GLY A 15 -4.46 16.27 7.46
CA GLY A 15 -4.43 17.01 8.72
C GLY A 15 -3.44 16.35 9.68
N GLU A 16 -2.99 17.07 10.72
CA GLU A 16 -2.10 16.53 11.76
C GLU A 16 -2.61 15.17 12.23
N THR A 17 -1.73 14.16 12.21
CA THR A 17 -2.08 12.80 12.64
C THR A 17 -2.55 12.87 14.09
N PRO A 18 -3.83 12.61 14.39
CA PRO A 18 -4.31 12.67 15.76
C PRO A 18 -3.54 11.64 16.58
N SER A 19 -3.07 12.01 17.77
CA SER A 19 -2.41 11.06 18.70
C SER A 19 -3.32 9.87 19.06
N LYS A 20 -4.63 10.02 18.87
CA LYS A 20 -5.65 8.97 18.83
C LYS A 20 -6.63 9.21 17.69
N TYR A 21 -6.78 8.21 16.81
CA TYR A 21 -7.79 8.19 15.75
C TYR A 21 -8.95 7.26 16.15
N PRO A 22 -10.23 7.63 15.89
CA PRO A 22 -10.67 8.83 15.18
C PRO A 22 -10.64 10.09 16.06
N ALA A 23 -10.27 11.24 15.47
CA ALA A 23 -10.22 12.54 16.16
C ALA A 23 -11.59 13.01 16.70
N ASN A 24 -12.69 12.50 16.13
CA ASN A 24 -14.05 12.80 16.54
C ASN A 24 -14.84 11.51 16.68
N LEU A 25 -15.44 11.27 17.87
CA LEU A 25 -16.19 10.05 18.14
C LEU A 25 -17.57 10.04 17.47
N LYS A 26 -18.11 11.19 17.06
CA LYS A 26 -19.43 11.29 16.41
C LYS A 26 -19.37 10.80 14.95
N PRO A 27 -20.10 9.72 14.59
CA PRO A 27 -20.12 9.16 13.23
C PRO A 27 -20.49 10.18 12.16
N GLU A 28 -21.51 11.01 12.40
CA GLU A 28 -22.03 12.01 11.47
C GLU A 28 -20.97 13.03 11.02
N SER A 29 -20.05 13.38 11.91
CA SER A 29 -18.96 14.31 11.58
C SER A 29 -17.93 13.64 10.68
N ARG A 30 -17.75 12.32 10.79
CA ARG A 30 -16.78 11.54 10.01
C ARG A 30 -17.33 11.20 8.62
N THR A 31 -18.62 10.91 8.49
CA THR A 31 -19.27 10.62 7.20
C THR A 31 -19.08 11.73 6.16
N LYS A 32 -18.92 12.99 6.60
CA LYS A 32 -18.62 14.12 5.71
C LYS A 32 -17.31 13.97 4.91
N PHE A 33 -16.41 13.12 5.38
CA PHE A 33 -15.13 12.83 4.74
C PHE A 33 -15.13 11.48 4.02
N ALA A 34 -16.29 10.82 3.92
CA ALA A 34 -16.40 9.55 3.23
C ALA A 34 -16.15 9.74 1.74
N SER A 35 -15.16 9.02 1.22
CA SER A 35 -15.06 8.69 -0.20
C SER A 35 -15.43 7.22 -0.39
N THR A 36 -16.30 6.93 -1.35
CA THR A 36 -16.63 5.56 -1.76
C THR A 36 -15.61 5.01 -2.77
N GLU A 37 -14.86 5.90 -3.41
CA GLU A 37 -13.85 5.53 -4.39
C GLU A 37 -12.43 5.59 -3.81
N PRO A 38 -11.62 4.54 -4.02
CA PRO A 38 -10.21 4.58 -3.71
C PRO A 38 -9.47 5.65 -4.51
N SER A 39 -8.50 6.30 -3.87
CA SER A 39 -7.63 7.24 -4.56
C SER A 39 -6.81 6.55 -5.65
N HIS A 40 -6.31 7.33 -6.61
CA HIS A 40 -5.50 6.80 -7.71
C HIS A 40 -4.30 5.99 -7.21
N SER A 41 -3.62 6.44 -6.15
CA SER A 41 -2.48 5.74 -5.56
C SER A 41 -2.87 4.37 -5.02
N ILE A 42 -4.04 4.25 -4.38
CA ILE A 42 -4.52 2.96 -3.87
C ILE A 42 -4.90 2.03 -5.03
N LYS A 43 -5.57 2.56 -6.07
CA LYS A 43 -5.89 1.79 -7.28
C LYS A 43 -4.60 1.24 -7.92
N GLN A 44 -3.56 2.07 -8.04
CA GLN A 44 -2.26 1.64 -8.58
C GLN A 44 -1.58 0.55 -7.74
N GLU A 45 -1.65 0.63 -6.40
CA GLU A 45 -1.05 -0.36 -5.54
C GLU A 45 -1.76 -1.72 -5.65
N VAL A 46 -3.08 -1.73 -5.66
CA VAL A 46 -3.89 -2.94 -5.88
C VAL A 46 -3.60 -3.55 -7.26
N GLU A 47 -3.58 -2.73 -8.32
CA GLU A 47 -3.25 -3.19 -9.67
C GLU A 47 -1.84 -3.79 -9.75
N ALA A 48 -0.86 -3.15 -9.09
CA ALA A 48 0.51 -3.64 -9.06
C ALA A 48 0.62 -4.99 -8.34
N LEU A 49 -0.03 -5.16 -7.19
CA LEU A 49 -0.04 -6.43 -6.45
C LEU A 49 -0.67 -7.56 -7.28
N LEU A 50 -1.80 -7.29 -7.93
CA LEU A 50 -2.45 -8.25 -8.83
C LEU A 50 -1.55 -8.63 -10.01
N TYR A 51 -0.86 -7.64 -10.60
CA TYR A 51 0.07 -7.87 -11.70
C TYR A 51 1.26 -8.73 -11.27
N PHE A 52 1.91 -8.39 -10.15
CA PHE A 52 3.09 -9.11 -9.67
C PHE A 52 2.78 -10.56 -9.28
N ASP A 53 1.63 -10.81 -8.68
CA ASP A 53 1.16 -12.17 -8.40
C ASP A 53 0.90 -12.94 -9.71
N LYS A 54 0.22 -12.32 -10.68
CA LYS A 54 -0.05 -12.92 -11.99
C LYS A 54 1.20 -13.34 -12.75
N VAL A 55 2.26 -12.54 -12.69
CA VAL A 55 3.55 -12.87 -13.36
C VAL A 55 4.45 -13.77 -12.52
N GLY A 56 4.02 -14.19 -11.32
CA GLY A 56 4.81 -15.04 -10.42
C GLY A 56 6.06 -14.34 -9.88
N CYS A 57 6.00 -13.03 -9.64
CA CYS A 57 7.13 -12.28 -9.11
C CYS A 57 7.49 -12.77 -7.70
N THR A 58 8.70 -13.29 -7.53
CA THR A 58 9.21 -13.79 -6.24
C THR A 58 9.72 -12.69 -5.31
N ALA A 59 9.85 -11.46 -5.82
CA ALA A 59 10.29 -10.31 -5.05
C ALA A 59 9.14 -9.59 -4.31
N THR A 60 7.90 -10.01 -4.55
CA THR A 60 6.71 -9.52 -3.84
C THR A 60 6.09 -10.65 -3.02
N PRO A 61 5.46 -10.35 -1.87
CA PRO A 61 4.69 -11.35 -1.13
C PRO A 61 3.60 -11.95 -2.02
N LYS A 62 3.36 -13.26 -1.88
CA LYS A 62 2.25 -13.91 -2.58
C LYS A 62 0.91 -13.28 -2.17
N LEU A 63 0.05 -13.01 -3.14
CA LEU A 63 -1.28 -12.46 -2.87
C LEU A 63 -2.27 -13.59 -2.60
N PHE A 64 -2.96 -13.54 -1.45
CA PHE A 64 -4.00 -14.52 -1.13
C PHE A 64 -5.40 -13.97 -1.38
N TYR A 65 -5.64 -12.71 -1.05
CA TYR A 65 -6.99 -12.13 -1.13
C TYR A 65 -6.96 -10.59 -1.15
N ILE A 66 -7.91 -10.00 -1.89
CA ILE A 66 -8.21 -8.57 -1.86
C ILE A 66 -9.73 -8.41 -1.75
N GLN A 67 -10.18 -7.56 -0.84
CA GLN A 67 -11.59 -7.19 -0.73
C GLN A 67 -11.73 -5.70 -0.52
N GLN A 68 -12.57 -5.08 -1.33
CA GLN A 68 -13.07 -3.74 -1.09
C GLN A 68 -14.47 -3.82 -0.48
N SER A 69 -14.69 -3.11 0.61
CA SER A 69 -16.00 -2.96 1.26
C SER A 69 -16.27 -1.49 1.56
N VAL A 70 -17.55 -1.17 1.80
CA VAL A 70 -17.94 0.13 2.35
C VAL A 70 -18.01 0.00 3.88
N GLN A 71 -17.34 0.90 4.58
CA GLN A 71 -17.34 1.01 6.02
C GLN A 71 -18.74 1.40 6.49
N GLN A 72 -19.37 0.58 7.33
CA GLN A 72 -20.70 0.87 7.86
C GLN A 72 -20.64 1.59 9.20
N HIS A 73 -19.88 1.06 10.15
CA HIS A 73 -19.79 1.57 11.53
C HIS A 73 -18.35 1.90 11.94
N ASP A 74 -17.42 1.85 10.98
CA ASP A 74 -16.00 1.98 11.26
C ASP A 74 -15.56 3.45 11.37
N LEU A 75 -14.28 3.67 11.13
CA LEU A 75 -13.60 4.94 11.29
C LEU A 75 -14.22 6.05 10.44
N VAL A 76 -14.64 5.77 9.21
CA VAL A 76 -15.32 6.74 8.35
C VAL A 76 -16.53 6.07 7.71
N PRO A 77 -17.70 6.09 8.39
CA PRO A 77 -18.91 5.48 7.85
C PRO A 77 -19.26 6.03 6.46
N GLY A 78 -19.54 5.14 5.52
CA GLY A 78 -19.78 5.45 4.12
C GLY A 78 -18.52 5.46 3.24
N SER A 79 -17.33 5.39 3.83
CA SER A 79 -16.07 5.34 3.06
C SER A 79 -15.70 3.92 2.64
N TYR A 80 -14.66 3.76 1.83
CA TYR A 80 -14.16 2.44 1.45
C TYR A 80 -13.17 1.87 2.49
N MET A 81 -13.03 0.55 2.51
CA MET A 81 -11.95 -0.17 3.15
C MET A 81 -11.43 -1.20 2.15
N ILE A 82 -10.11 -1.24 1.93
CA ILE A 82 -9.47 -2.32 1.18
C ILE A 82 -8.68 -3.18 2.15
N LEU A 83 -9.09 -4.45 2.24
CA LEU A 83 -8.38 -5.51 2.95
C LEU A 83 -7.51 -6.26 1.95
N ILE A 84 -6.21 -6.29 2.22
CA ILE A 84 -5.23 -7.06 1.43
C ILE A 84 -4.63 -8.12 2.34
N ILE A 85 -4.72 -9.38 1.93
CA ILE A 85 -4.12 -10.52 2.62
C ILE A 85 -3.02 -11.08 1.73
N THR A 86 -1.79 -11.03 2.23
CA THR A 86 -0.59 -11.52 1.54
C THR A 86 0.18 -12.48 2.42
N GLU A 87 1.14 -13.19 1.82
CA GLU A 87 2.18 -13.90 2.54
C GLU A 87 2.93 -12.99 3.51
N LYS A 88 3.20 -13.52 4.70
CA LYS A 88 4.11 -12.88 5.65
C LYS A 88 5.54 -13.25 5.26
N VAL A 89 6.24 -12.28 4.65
CA VAL A 89 7.64 -12.46 4.25
C VAL A 89 8.59 -12.24 5.42
N PRO A 90 9.65 -13.05 5.56
CA PRO A 90 10.69 -12.80 6.56
C PRO A 90 11.48 -11.55 6.16
N GLY A 91 11.80 -10.70 7.14
CA GLY A 91 12.57 -9.50 6.88
C GLY A 91 12.57 -8.53 8.06
N THR A 92 13.41 -7.51 7.98
CA THR A 92 13.44 -6.41 8.95
C THR A 92 13.08 -5.12 8.23
N SER A 93 12.25 -4.29 8.86
CA SER A 93 11.93 -2.96 8.35
C SER A 93 13.19 -2.12 8.20
N LEU A 94 13.34 -1.46 7.05
CA LEU A 94 14.40 -0.49 6.81
C LEU A 94 13.98 0.94 7.20
N SER A 95 12.95 1.12 8.02
CA SER A 95 12.52 2.44 8.51
C SER A 95 13.63 3.20 9.25
N GLN A 96 14.54 2.48 9.90
CA GLN A 96 15.70 3.03 10.61
C GLN A 96 16.98 3.06 9.76
N PHE A 97 16.87 2.89 8.44
CA PHE A 97 18.02 2.80 7.54
C PHE A 97 19.03 3.94 7.74
N TRP A 98 18.55 5.18 7.85
CA TRP A 98 19.40 6.35 8.01
C TRP A 98 20.10 6.46 9.37
N SER A 99 19.68 5.67 10.36
CA SER A 99 20.34 5.59 11.67
C SER A 99 21.36 4.45 11.77
N TYR A 100 21.51 3.63 10.72
CA TYR A 100 22.53 2.60 10.69
C TYR A 100 23.92 3.20 10.40
N ASP A 101 24.96 2.50 10.85
CA ASP A 101 26.32 2.83 10.46
C ASP A 101 26.53 2.68 8.95
N LEU A 102 27.57 3.32 8.43
CA LEU A 102 27.87 3.33 7.00
C LEU A 102 28.09 1.93 6.45
N ALA A 103 28.78 1.05 7.19
CA ALA A 103 29.08 -0.32 6.75
C ALA A 103 27.79 -1.14 6.57
N LYS A 104 26.83 -1.01 7.48
CA LYS A 104 25.51 -1.64 7.39
C LYS A 104 24.67 -1.03 6.26
N CYS A 105 24.74 0.29 6.06
CA CYS A 105 24.08 0.95 4.94
C CYS A 105 24.60 0.47 3.59
N GLU A 106 25.92 0.32 3.42
CA GLU A 106 26.51 -0.14 2.16
C GLU A 106 26.16 -1.61 1.86
N ASN A 107 26.20 -2.48 2.86
CA ASN A 107 25.73 -3.87 2.70
C ASN A 107 24.26 -3.96 2.26
N LEU A 108 23.39 -3.10 2.81
CA LEU A 108 21.99 -3.02 2.42
C LEU A 108 21.82 -2.39 1.02
N ARG A 109 22.66 -1.42 0.65
CA ARG A 109 22.64 -0.81 -0.70
C ARG A 109 22.92 -1.83 -1.79
N CYS A 110 23.84 -2.76 -1.59
CA CYS A 110 24.08 -3.85 -2.56
C CYS A 110 22.81 -4.68 -2.85
N PHE A 111 21.92 -4.85 -1.86
CA PHE A 111 20.62 -5.49 -2.04
C PHE A 111 19.56 -4.56 -2.68
N LEU A 112 19.60 -3.26 -2.38
CA LEU A 112 18.65 -2.27 -2.90
C LEU A 112 18.80 -1.97 -4.40
N TRP A 113 20.00 -2.16 -5.00
CA TRP A 113 20.16 -2.09 -6.45
C TRP A 113 19.26 -3.09 -7.20
N MET A 114 18.87 -4.19 -6.54
CA MET A 114 17.90 -5.16 -7.07
C MET A 114 16.45 -4.64 -7.00
N LEU A 115 16.14 -3.73 -6.06
CA LEU A 115 14.83 -3.08 -5.90
C LEU A 115 14.64 -1.86 -6.82
N ASP A 116 15.71 -1.22 -7.28
CA ASP A 116 15.63 -0.17 -8.31
C ASP A 116 15.00 -0.70 -9.60
N VAL A 117 15.11 -2.00 -9.88
CA VAL A 117 14.38 -2.66 -10.98
C VAL A 117 12.87 -2.59 -10.75
N ILE A 118 12.39 -2.81 -9.52
CA ILE A 118 10.95 -2.75 -9.17
C ILE A 118 10.45 -1.30 -9.18
N HIS A 119 11.24 -0.34 -8.70
CA HIS A 119 10.93 1.08 -8.81
C HIS A 119 10.90 1.57 -10.26
N THR A 120 11.79 1.05 -11.09
CA THR A 120 11.81 1.28 -12.54
C THR A 120 10.58 0.66 -13.20
N LEU A 121 10.15 -0.55 -12.81
CA LEU A 121 8.91 -1.16 -13.28
C LEU A 121 7.66 -0.39 -12.84
N LYS A 122 7.60 0.13 -11.61
CA LYS A 122 6.53 1.05 -11.15
C LYS A 122 6.49 2.34 -11.99
N LYS A 123 7.66 2.94 -12.28
CA LYS A 123 7.75 4.10 -13.20
C LYS A 123 7.33 3.74 -14.62
N TRP A 124 7.74 2.59 -15.13
CA TRP A 124 7.42 2.14 -16.48
C TRP A 124 5.92 1.88 -16.65
N PHE A 125 5.26 1.29 -15.66
CA PHE A 125 3.79 1.13 -15.64
C PHE A 125 3.05 2.48 -15.60
N THR A 126 3.63 3.47 -14.92
CA THR A 126 3.12 4.85 -14.91
C THR A 126 3.28 5.52 -16.29
N MET A 127 4.36 5.23 -17.02
CA MET A 127 4.62 5.79 -18.35
C MET A 127 3.85 5.08 -19.48
N SER A 128 3.65 3.77 -19.40
CA SER A 128 2.93 3.00 -20.44
C SER A 128 1.45 3.39 -20.55
N LYS A 129 0.82 3.82 -19.44
CA LYS A 129 -0.54 4.38 -19.46
C LYS A 129 -0.62 5.77 -20.10
N ILE A 130 0.49 6.51 -20.24
CA ILE A 130 0.51 7.82 -20.91
C ILE A 130 0.56 7.65 -22.43
N THR A 131 1.17 6.57 -22.93
CA THR A 131 1.26 6.28 -24.36
C THR A 131 0.01 5.66 -24.98
N ASP A 132 -0.91 5.10 -24.18
CA ASP A 132 -2.20 4.55 -24.64
C ASP A 132 -3.34 5.60 -24.70
N VAL A 133 -3.07 6.87 -24.38
CA VAL A 133 -4.06 7.99 -24.48
C VAL A 133 -3.74 8.90 -25.68
N GLY A 134 -3.05 8.38 -26.70
CA GLY A 134 -2.75 9.08 -27.95
C GLY A 134 -3.43 8.43 -29.14
N LEU A 135 -4.68 8.84 -29.39
CA LEU A 135 -5.28 8.87 -30.73
C LEU A 135 -4.90 10.20 -31.40
#